data_AF-A7SLD1-F1
#
_entry.id   AF-A7SLD1-F1
#
_cell.length_a   1.000
_cell.length_b   1.000
_cell.length_c   1.000
_cell.angle_alpha   90.00
_cell.angle_beta   90.00
_cell.angle_gamma   90.00
#
_symmetry.space_group_name_H-M   'P 1'
#
loop_
_entity.id
_entity.type
_entity.pdbx_description
1 polymer ?
#
loop_
_entity_poly.entity_id
_entity_poly.type
_entity_poly.pdbx_seq_one_letter_code
_entity_poly.pdbx_strand_id
1 'polypeptide(L)'
;ISPCLFRFRQRMRAVCSHRAFDYVILVFIIFSCAVLAIEAPDIAEQGLKRQIIDISMLVFTIIFTIEMLIKLVAMGLVLGPGTYLRDGWDVLDGFLVMVSWIDIIVTYTSHVSPEVLGTLRVFRALRTLRPLRVIRRAPGLKLVVQTLLYSLKPIGNTVLIAAIFFVMFGILGVQLFKGKFYYCEGDSHVISKQECANSTRGQWVNRRYNFDDLLQALISLFVVSTKDGWVEIMHHGIDAVDVDVQPIVNYAEWRLVYFIPFLLLGGFLVLNMIVGVVVENFQRCRERMDEEEQARPHRKGKKARNQMQDSLYYESYGPLRLKIHFICTHRNWDITIAAIICINVICMSLEHYKMPQVFVETTNYFFTSVFVIEVVVKVIALGFVRYPKDRWNLIDLAIVLLSVTGIVLELLVKVDHLFNPTVIRTLRVLRITRVLKLVKLAKGVRSLLDTLFEALPQVPNLGLLFFLLFFIYSCLGIQLFGSLECSHDYPCQGFNRHAHFRDFGTAMLTLFRIATGDNWNGILKVGPTNTVTL
;
A
#
# COMPACT_ATOMS: atom_id res chain seq x y z
N ILE A 1 -16.86 36.04 33.45
CA ILE A 1 -16.22 34.71 33.64
C ILE A 1 -15.49 34.77 34.98
N SER A 2 -15.81 33.89 35.92
CA SER A 2 -15.18 33.89 37.25
C SER A 2 -13.65 33.66 37.14
N PRO A 3 -12.82 34.32 37.97
CA PRO A 3 -11.36 34.24 37.88
C PRO A 3 -10.81 32.81 38.04
N CYS A 4 -11.52 31.95 38.79
CA CYS A 4 -11.21 30.52 38.88
C CYS A 4 -11.37 29.80 37.53
N LEU A 5 -12.45 30.06 36.79
CA LEU A 5 -12.70 29.42 35.49
C LEU A 5 -11.67 29.85 34.45
N PHE A 6 -11.22 31.12 34.51
CA PHE A 6 -10.16 31.64 33.66
C PHE A 6 -8.82 30.96 33.93
N ARG A 7 -8.42 30.84 35.21
CA ARG A 7 -7.19 30.12 35.61
C ARG A 7 -7.24 28.64 35.24
N PHE A 8 -8.40 27.99 35.39
CA PHE A 8 -8.60 26.60 34.98
C PHE A 8 -8.45 26.43 33.47
N ARG A 9 -9.10 27.29 32.67
CA ARG A 9 -8.95 27.29 31.20
C ARG A 9 -7.51 27.52 30.75
N GLN A 10 -6.77 28.40 31.41
CA GLN A 10 -5.36 28.66 31.09
C GLN A 10 -4.46 27.44 31.39
N ARG A 11 -4.71 26.73 32.50
CA ARG A 11 -4.02 25.46 32.80
C ARG A 11 -4.35 24.39 31.76
N MET A 12 -5.61 24.23 31.37
CA MET A 12 -6.01 23.26 30.34
C MET A 12 -5.39 23.59 28.97
N ARG A 13 -5.29 24.87 28.61
CA ARG A 13 -4.53 25.29 27.41
C ARG A 13 -3.06 24.93 27.49
N ALA A 14 -2.43 25.13 28.65
CA ALA A 14 -1.03 24.77 28.85
C ALA A 14 -0.82 23.25 28.66
N VAL A 15 -1.72 22.42 29.19
CA VAL A 15 -1.70 20.96 29.02
C VAL A 15 -1.87 20.58 27.55
N CYS A 16 -2.88 21.11 26.85
CA CYS A 16 -3.10 20.84 25.42
C CYS A 16 -1.93 21.28 24.53
N SER A 17 -1.22 22.36 24.90
CA SER A 17 -0.09 22.86 24.12
C SER A 17 1.20 22.07 24.32
N HIS A 18 1.25 21.19 25.32
CA HIS A 18 2.46 20.47 25.66
C HIS A 18 2.66 19.26 24.73
N ARG A 19 3.82 19.14 24.09
CA ARG A 19 4.10 18.06 23.11
C ARG A 19 3.89 16.65 23.68
N ALA A 20 4.15 16.44 24.98
CA ALA A 20 3.93 15.14 25.59
C ALA A 20 2.45 14.71 25.58
N PHE A 21 1.51 15.66 25.64
CA PHE A 21 0.09 15.35 25.56
C PHE A 21 -0.25 14.69 24.20
N ASP A 22 0.24 15.27 23.10
CA ASP A 22 0.03 14.72 21.76
C ASP A 22 0.68 13.32 21.60
N TYR A 23 1.89 13.12 22.13
CA TYR A 23 2.56 11.81 22.09
C TYR A 23 1.84 10.75 22.93
N VAL A 24 1.37 11.10 24.13
CA VAL A 24 0.62 10.19 25.00
C VAL A 24 -0.69 9.75 24.34
N ILE A 25 -1.46 10.70 23.80
CA ILE A 25 -2.69 10.38 23.08
C ILE A 25 -2.40 9.55 21.81
N LEU A 26 -1.32 9.86 21.07
CA LEU A 26 -0.92 9.07 19.91
C LEU A 26 -0.63 7.61 20.27
N VAL A 27 0.06 7.37 21.39
CA VAL A 27 0.32 6.02 21.90
C VAL A 27 -0.99 5.29 22.21
N PHE A 28 -1.96 5.95 22.87
CA PHE A 28 -3.28 5.36 23.11
C PHE A 28 -4.06 5.10 21.82
N ILE A 29 -3.94 5.95 20.80
CA ILE A 29 -4.53 5.70 19.47
C ILE A 29 -3.92 4.44 18.85
N ILE A 30 -2.59 4.29 18.89
CA ILE A 30 -1.91 3.10 18.34
C ILE A 30 -2.36 1.83 19.07
N PHE A 31 -2.43 1.84 20.41
CA PHE A 31 -2.93 0.70 21.17
C PHE A 31 -4.40 0.41 20.89
N SER A 32 -5.25 1.43 20.77
CA SER A 32 -6.65 1.26 20.39
C SER A 32 -6.79 0.65 18.99
N CYS A 33 -5.91 0.98 18.05
CA CYS A 33 -5.90 0.36 16.73
C CYS A 33 -5.40 -1.09 16.82
N ALA A 34 -4.35 -1.37 17.60
CA ALA A 34 -3.86 -2.72 17.79
C ALA A 34 -4.95 -3.66 18.37
N VAL A 35 -5.72 -3.20 19.35
CA VAL A 35 -6.86 -3.96 19.88
C VAL A 35 -7.93 -4.22 18.82
N LEU A 36 -8.22 -3.23 17.97
CA LEU A 36 -9.16 -3.41 16.85
C LEU A 36 -8.65 -4.43 15.81
N ALA A 37 -7.35 -4.45 15.53
CA ALA A 37 -6.76 -5.43 14.60
C ALA A 37 -6.77 -6.87 15.14
N ILE A 38 -6.84 -7.04 16.46
CA ILE A 38 -6.95 -8.35 17.11
C ILE A 38 -8.40 -8.87 17.09
N GLU A 39 -9.39 -8.00 16.87
CA GLU A 39 -10.80 -8.40 16.78
C GLU A 39 -11.02 -9.27 15.53
N ALA A 40 -11.14 -10.58 15.74
CA ALA A 40 -11.43 -11.59 14.73
C ALA A 40 -12.83 -12.18 14.94
N PRO A 41 -13.52 -12.63 13.87
CA PRO A 41 -14.89 -13.12 13.92
C PRO A 41 -15.01 -14.46 14.67
N ASP A 42 -13.96 -15.30 14.66
CA ASP A 42 -13.94 -16.63 15.29
C ASP A 42 -13.60 -16.62 16.80
N ILE A 43 -13.57 -15.45 17.45
CA ILE A 43 -13.31 -15.38 18.89
C ILE A 43 -14.56 -15.82 19.64
N ALA A 44 -14.47 -16.97 20.34
CA ALA A 44 -15.56 -17.49 21.18
C ALA A 44 -16.12 -16.43 22.13
N GLU A 45 -17.45 -16.31 22.17
CA GLU A 45 -18.19 -15.24 22.86
C GLU A 45 -17.88 -15.15 24.37
N GLN A 46 -17.50 -16.26 25.01
CA GLN A 46 -17.19 -16.33 26.45
C GLN A 46 -15.68 -16.42 26.78
N GLY A 47 -14.80 -16.22 25.79
CA GLY A 47 -13.36 -16.32 26.01
C GLY A 47 -12.78 -15.11 26.77
N LEU A 48 -11.76 -15.35 27.60
CA LEU A 48 -10.95 -14.30 28.26
C LEU A 48 -10.50 -13.21 27.26
N LYS A 49 -10.17 -13.62 26.03
CA LYS A 49 -9.77 -12.71 24.95
C LYS A 49 -10.84 -11.67 24.61
N ARG A 50 -12.11 -12.07 24.56
CA ARG A 50 -13.23 -11.16 24.24
C ARG A 50 -13.42 -10.13 25.36
N GLN A 51 -13.39 -10.58 26.62
CA GLN A 51 -13.50 -9.71 27.78
C GLN A 51 -12.38 -8.66 27.82
N ILE A 52 -11.13 -9.06 27.55
CA ILE A 52 -9.99 -8.12 27.51
C ILE A 52 -10.19 -7.06 26.44
N ILE A 53 -10.69 -7.44 25.25
CA ILE A 53 -10.95 -6.51 24.14
C ILE A 53 -12.03 -5.50 24.55
N ASP A 54 -13.17 -5.97 25.07
CA ASP A 54 -14.29 -5.11 25.44
C ASP A 54 -13.89 -4.13 26.58
N ILE A 55 -13.17 -4.60 27.60
CA ILE A 55 -12.63 -3.75 28.68
C ILE A 55 -11.64 -2.72 28.12
N SER A 56 -10.72 -3.14 27.26
CA SER A 56 -9.74 -2.25 26.65
C SER A 56 -10.42 -1.15 25.84
N MET A 57 -11.45 -1.49 25.05
CA MET A 57 -12.22 -0.54 24.27
C MET A 57 -12.96 0.49 25.14
N LEU A 58 -13.50 0.08 26.29
CA LEU A 58 -14.11 0.99 27.25
C LEU A 58 -13.08 1.97 27.82
N VAL A 59 -11.91 1.46 28.26
CA VAL A 59 -10.82 2.29 28.80
C VAL A 59 -10.37 3.33 27.78
N PHE A 60 -10.17 2.95 26.51
CA PHE A 60 -9.81 3.90 25.46
C PHE A 60 -10.89 4.96 25.24
N THR A 61 -12.18 4.56 25.21
CA THR A 61 -13.29 5.50 25.04
C THR A 61 -13.32 6.54 26.16
N ILE A 62 -13.08 6.14 27.41
CA ILE A 62 -12.97 7.05 28.56
C ILE A 62 -11.80 8.01 28.38
N ILE A 63 -10.61 7.52 28.04
CA ILE A 63 -9.41 8.36 27.82
C ILE A 63 -9.66 9.42 26.74
N PHE A 64 -10.25 9.03 25.62
CA PHE A 64 -10.55 9.96 24.53
C PHE A 64 -11.69 10.94 24.85
N THR A 65 -12.61 10.54 25.73
CA THR A 65 -13.63 11.46 26.25
C THR A 65 -12.99 12.50 27.15
N ILE A 66 -12.07 12.10 28.02
CA ILE A 66 -11.29 13.04 28.86
C ILE A 66 -10.51 14.01 27.97
N GLU A 67 -9.83 13.51 26.94
CA GLU A 67 -9.12 14.33 25.95
C GLU A 67 -10.06 15.38 25.31
N MET A 68 -11.23 14.94 24.83
CA MET A 68 -12.25 15.80 24.22
C MET A 68 -12.73 16.89 25.21
N LEU A 69 -12.99 16.53 26.47
CA LEU A 69 -13.42 17.46 27.51
C LEU A 69 -12.34 18.51 27.81
N ILE A 70 -11.08 18.09 27.96
CA ILE A 70 -9.94 19.01 28.18
C ILE A 70 -9.86 20.02 27.01
N LYS A 71 -10.00 19.55 25.77
CA LYS A 71 -9.99 20.37 24.56
C LYS A 71 -11.17 21.35 24.50
N LEU A 72 -12.36 20.89 24.82
CA LEU A 72 -13.58 21.71 24.84
C LEU A 72 -13.46 22.84 25.87
N VAL A 73 -12.92 22.57 27.06
CA VAL A 73 -12.66 23.59 28.08
C VAL A 73 -11.55 24.56 27.65
N ALA A 74 -10.45 24.05 27.09
CA ALA A 74 -9.31 24.88 26.67
C ALA A 74 -9.68 25.86 25.53
N MET A 75 -10.31 25.34 24.48
CA MET A 75 -10.62 26.08 23.25
C MET A 75 -11.96 26.83 23.34
N GLY A 76 -12.95 26.28 24.03
CA GLY A 76 -14.33 26.78 24.05
C GLY A 76 -15.15 26.23 22.87
N LEU A 77 -16.48 26.18 23.05
CA LEU A 77 -17.39 25.49 22.13
C LEU A 77 -17.62 26.26 20.82
N VAL A 78 -18.10 27.51 20.87
CA VAL A 78 -18.58 28.27 19.68
C VAL A 78 -18.02 29.70 19.60
N LEU A 79 -17.85 30.43 20.72
CA LEU A 79 -17.41 31.83 20.69
C LEU A 79 -15.87 31.99 20.78
N GLY A 80 -15.26 32.46 19.69
CA GLY A 80 -13.84 32.89 19.61
C GLY A 80 -13.10 32.42 18.34
N PRO A 81 -11.96 33.05 17.97
CA PRO A 81 -11.19 32.74 16.75
C PRO A 81 -10.33 31.45 16.81
N GLY A 82 -10.72 30.47 17.63
CA GLY A 82 -9.97 29.21 17.83
C GLY A 82 -10.79 28.18 18.60
N THR A 83 -12.07 28.08 18.27
CA THR A 83 -13.06 27.22 18.93
C THR A 83 -13.04 25.80 18.39
N TYR A 84 -13.43 24.86 19.24
CA TYR A 84 -13.38 23.42 18.93
C TYR A 84 -14.15 23.07 17.65
N LEU A 85 -15.36 23.64 17.47
CA LEU A 85 -16.22 23.34 16.31
C LEU A 85 -15.74 23.96 14.99
N ARG A 86 -14.74 24.85 15.01
CA ARG A 86 -14.22 25.49 13.80
C ARG A 86 -13.06 24.71 13.18
N ASP A 87 -12.35 23.88 13.95
CA ASP A 87 -11.32 22.98 13.42
C ASP A 87 -11.96 21.65 13.00
N GLY A 88 -11.99 21.38 11.70
CA GLY A 88 -12.57 20.14 11.15
C GLY A 88 -11.93 18.86 11.69
N TRP A 89 -10.66 18.93 12.14
CA TRP A 89 -9.99 17.78 12.73
C TRP A 89 -10.41 17.52 14.18
N ASP A 90 -10.73 18.57 14.94
CA ASP A 90 -11.33 18.45 16.27
C ASP A 90 -12.76 17.91 16.17
N VAL A 91 -13.55 18.42 15.22
CA VAL A 91 -14.91 17.92 14.94
C VAL A 91 -14.91 16.44 14.58
N LEU A 92 -13.99 15.99 13.71
CA LEU A 92 -13.85 14.57 13.36
C LEU A 92 -13.55 13.70 14.60
N ASP A 93 -12.63 14.14 15.45
CA ASP A 93 -12.26 13.41 16.68
C ASP A 93 -13.44 13.31 17.66
N GLY A 94 -14.15 14.42 17.85
CA GLY A 94 -15.38 14.46 18.66
C GLY A 94 -16.48 13.57 18.11
N PHE A 95 -16.69 13.57 16.79
CA PHE A 95 -17.63 12.66 16.12
C PHE A 95 -17.29 11.19 16.40
N LEU A 96 -16.01 10.81 16.31
CA LEU A 96 -15.57 9.43 16.58
C LEU A 96 -15.73 9.04 18.06
N VAL A 97 -15.61 9.99 19.00
CA VAL A 97 -15.91 9.76 20.42
C VAL A 97 -17.42 9.53 20.61
N MET A 98 -18.25 10.35 19.97
CA MET A 98 -19.72 10.21 20.02
C MET A 98 -20.18 8.86 19.46
N VAL A 99 -19.67 8.44 18.31
CA VAL A 99 -19.97 7.12 17.72
C VAL A 99 -19.61 5.99 18.70
N SER A 100 -18.49 6.11 19.42
CA SER A 100 -18.06 5.09 20.38
C SER A 100 -19.00 4.99 21.59
N TRP A 101 -19.51 6.13 22.08
CA TRP A 101 -20.54 6.13 23.13
C TRP A 101 -21.87 5.57 22.65
N ILE A 102 -22.30 5.90 21.43
CA ILE A 102 -23.52 5.35 20.84
C ILE A 102 -23.40 3.82 20.74
N ASP A 103 -22.28 3.28 20.25
CA ASP A 103 -22.05 1.82 20.16
C ASP A 103 -22.19 1.15 21.55
N ILE A 104 -21.61 1.74 22.60
CA ILE A 104 -21.72 1.23 23.99
C ILE A 104 -23.18 1.27 24.48
N ILE A 105 -23.88 2.40 24.29
CA ILE A 105 -25.27 2.57 24.73
C ILE A 105 -26.18 1.57 24.03
N VAL A 106 -26.06 1.43 22.71
CA VAL A 106 -26.90 0.50 21.94
C VAL A 106 -26.59 -0.95 22.36
N THR A 107 -25.32 -1.30 22.59
CA THR A 107 -24.94 -2.64 23.08
C THR A 107 -25.53 -2.96 24.45
N TYR A 108 -25.63 -1.99 25.35
CA TYR A 108 -26.25 -2.19 26.67
C TYR A 108 -27.79 -2.20 26.62
N THR A 109 -28.39 -1.47 25.69
CA THR A 109 -29.85 -1.31 25.56
C THR A 109 -30.50 -2.45 24.75
N SER A 110 -29.73 -3.21 23.96
CA SER A 110 -30.22 -4.23 23.02
C SER A 110 -30.84 -5.51 23.63
N HIS A 111 -31.15 -5.52 24.92
CA HIS A 111 -31.95 -6.60 25.53
C HIS A 111 -33.42 -6.66 25.02
N VAL A 112 -33.87 -5.72 24.18
CA VAL A 112 -35.32 -5.48 23.98
C VAL A 112 -35.88 -5.72 22.56
N SER A 113 -35.09 -5.78 21.47
CA SER A 113 -35.69 -6.04 20.13
C SER A 113 -34.73 -6.44 18.99
N PRO A 114 -35.10 -7.41 18.12
CA PRO A 114 -34.27 -7.91 17.02
C PRO A 114 -34.10 -6.95 15.81
N GLU A 115 -35.00 -5.99 15.57
CA GLU A 115 -34.82 -4.98 14.49
C GLU A 115 -33.65 -4.02 14.73
N VAL A 116 -33.21 -3.88 16.00
CA VAL A 116 -32.05 -3.06 16.39
C VAL A 116 -30.71 -3.74 16.02
N LEU A 117 -30.71 -5.04 15.67
CA LEU A 117 -29.52 -5.79 15.29
C LEU A 117 -28.90 -5.33 13.96
N GLY A 118 -29.72 -4.88 13.00
CA GLY A 118 -29.22 -4.35 11.72
C GLY A 118 -28.50 -3.01 11.89
N THR A 119 -29.10 -2.11 12.65
CA THR A 119 -28.54 -0.79 12.99
C THR A 119 -27.26 -0.90 13.81
N LEU A 120 -27.18 -1.91 14.70
CA LEU A 120 -25.96 -2.24 15.43
C LEU A 120 -24.76 -2.52 14.50
N ARG A 121 -24.96 -3.23 13.38
CA ARG A 121 -23.85 -3.55 12.44
C ARG A 121 -23.18 -2.29 11.88
N VAL A 122 -23.95 -1.22 11.63
CA VAL A 122 -23.42 0.07 11.13
C VAL A 122 -22.58 0.77 12.19
N PHE A 123 -23.06 0.87 13.43
CA PHE A 123 -22.29 1.50 14.51
C PHE A 123 -21.02 0.71 14.86
N ARG A 124 -21.11 -0.63 14.81
CA ARG A 124 -19.94 -1.50 14.91
C ARG A 124 -18.96 -1.24 13.77
N ALA A 125 -19.41 -1.09 12.53
CA ALA A 125 -18.58 -0.74 11.38
C ALA A 125 -17.89 0.63 11.53
N LEU A 126 -18.58 1.64 12.07
CA LEU A 126 -18.02 2.98 12.27
C LEU A 126 -16.85 2.99 13.28
N ARG A 127 -16.72 1.98 14.16
CA ARG A 127 -15.56 1.84 15.05
C ARG A 127 -14.25 1.68 14.28
N THR A 128 -14.31 1.16 13.05
CA THR A 128 -13.13 0.98 12.18
C THR A 128 -12.52 2.29 11.72
N LEU A 129 -13.21 3.42 11.91
CA LEU A 129 -12.74 4.77 11.58
C LEU A 129 -11.84 5.40 12.65
N ARG A 130 -11.68 4.77 13.84
CA ARG A 130 -10.77 5.24 14.92
C ARG A 130 -9.33 5.57 14.46
N PRO A 131 -8.70 4.81 13.54
CA PRO A 131 -7.38 5.15 13.02
C PRO A 131 -7.28 6.54 12.37
N LEU A 132 -8.40 7.13 11.89
CA LEU A 132 -8.41 8.48 11.33
C LEU A 132 -7.92 9.55 12.31
N ARG A 133 -7.99 9.29 13.62
CA ARG A 133 -7.46 10.19 14.67
C ARG A 133 -5.96 10.43 14.52
N VAL A 134 -5.21 9.50 13.92
CA VAL A 134 -3.77 9.64 13.66
C VAL A 134 -3.48 10.83 12.73
N ILE A 135 -4.37 11.13 11.78
CA ILE A 135 -4.15 12.18 10.76
C ILE A 135 -3.89 13.54 11.42
N ARG A 136 -4.62 13.87 12.48
CA ARG A 136 -4.45 15.15 13.18
C ARG A 136 -3.09 15.24 13.89
N ARG A 137 -2.55 14.13 14.38
CA ARG A 137 -1.33 14.09 15.22
C ARG A 137 -0.06 13.89 14.38
N ALA A 138 -0.20 13.39 13.15
CA ALA A 138 0.89 13.24 12.19
C ALA A 138 0.89 14.41 11.17
N PRO A 139 1.73 15.45 11.33
CA PRO A 139 1.71 16.63 10.47
C PRO A 139 2.02 16.30 9.00
N GLY A 140 2.88 15.31 8.74
CA GLY A 140 3.16 14.84 7.38
C GLY A 140 1.93 14.22 6.71
N LEU A 141 1.15 13.42 7.45
CA LEU A 141 -0.08 12.81 6.95
C LEU A 141 -1.17 13.85 6.72
N LYS A 142 -1.31 14.82 7.63
CA LYS A 142 -2.23 15.96 7.49
C LYS A 142 -1.95 16.74 6.21
N LEU A 143 -0.68 17.04 5.93
CA LEU A 143 -0.27 17.74 4.71
C LEU A 143 -0.67 16.94 3.46
N VAL A 144 -0.37 15.63 3.42
CA VAL A 144 -0.73 14.76 2.29
C VAL A 144 -2.25 14.77 2.05
N VAL A 145 -3.06 14.56 3.10
CA VAL A 145 -4.53 14.55 2.97
C VAL A 145 -5.06 15.89 2.49
N GLN A 146 -4.53 17.01 2.99
CA GLN A 146 -4.91 18.34 2.52
C GLN A 146 -4.57 18.54 1.04
N THR A 147 -3.37 18.15 0.60
CA THR A 147 -2.97 18.23 -0.81
C THR A 147 -3.88 17.39 -1.72
N LEU A 148 -4.29 16.19 -1.27
CA LEU A 148 -5.25 15.35 -1.99
C LEU A 148 -6.64 16.01 -2.08
N LEU A 149 -7.13 16.59 -0.98
CA LEU A 149 -8.41 17.31 -0.96
C LEU A 149 -8.41 18.54 -1.88
N TYR A 150 -7.30 19.29 -1.93
CA TYR A 150 -7.16 20.40 -2.88
C TYR A 150 -7.14 19.93 -4.34
N SER A 151 -6.58 18.74 -4.59
CA SER A 151 -6.54 18.12 -5.92
C SER A 151 -7.89 17.51 -6.33
N LEU A 152 -8.85 17.35 -5.41
CA LEU A 152 -10.14 16.72 -5.69
C LEU A 152 -10.96 17.49 -6.73
N LYS A 153 -10.91 18.83 -6.71
CA LYS A 153 -11.65 19.67 -7.67
C LYS A 153 -11.20 19.45 -9.13
N PRO A 154 -9.90 19.59 -9.47
CA PRO A 154 -9.46 19.33 -10.84
C PRO A 154 -9.63 17.85 -11.24
N ILE A 155 -9.46 16.90 -10.32
CA ILE A 155 -9.76 15.48 -10.57
C ILE A 155 -11.23 15.28 -10.91
N GLY A 156 -12.15 15.96 -10.21
CA GLY A 156 -13.59 15.88 -10.46
C GLY A 156 -13.99 16.30 -11.88
N ASN A 157 -13.37 17.36 -12.42
CA ASN A 157 -13.61 17.80 -13.80
C ASN A 157 -13.22 16.72 -14.83
N THR A 158 -12.06 16.10 -14.61
CA THR A 158 -11.53 14.98 -15.40
C THR A 158 -12.46 13.76 -15.31
N VAL A 159 -12.89 13.38 -14.11
CA VAL A 159 -13.81 12.26 -13.89
C VAL A 159 -15.15 12.49 -14.58
N LEU A 160 -15.65 13.73 -14.64
CA LEU A 160 -16.89 14.06 -15.34
C LEU A 160 -16.79 13.79 -16.85
N ILE A 161 -15.68 14.18 -17.49
CA ILE A 161 -15.44 13.90 -18.92
C ILE A 161 -15.40 12.38 -19.17
N ALA A 162 -14.70 11.65 -18.31
CA ALA A 162 -14.66 10.19 -18.36
C ALA A 162 -16.05 9.56 -18.17
N ALA A 163 -16.86 10.08 -17.23
CA ALA A 163 -18.21 9.58 -16.97
C ALA A 163 -19.12 9.73 -18.20
N ILE A 164 -19.04 10.85 -18.93
CA ILE A 164 -19.80 11.05 -20.18
C ILE A 164 -19.41 9.99 -21.23
N PHE A 165 -18.12 9.72 -21.39
CA PHE A 165 -17.62 8.68 -22.29
C PHE A 165 -18.15 7.29 -21.89
N PHE A 166 -18.14 6.96 -20.60
CA PHE A 166 -18.68 5.70 -20.08
C PHE A 166 -20.18 5.57 -20.30
N VAL A 167 -20.95 6.65 -20.10
CA VAL A 167 -22.40 6.64 -20.34
C VAL A 167 -22.71 6.42 -21.81
N MET A 168 -21.98 7.06 -22.74
CA MET A 168 -22.16 6.85 -24.17
C MET A 168 -21.94 5.39 -24.58
N PHE A 169 -20.83 4.79 -24.15
CA PHE A 169 -20.55 3.36 -24.40
C PHE A 169 -21.50 2.43 -23.64
N GLY A 170 -21.98 2.83 -22.47
CA GLY A 170 -22.97 2.11 -21.68
C GLY A 170 -24.30 2.00 -22.40
N ILE A 171 -24.81 3.13 -22.92
CA ILE A 171 -26.04 3.15 -23.73
C ILE A 171 -25.86 2.29 -24.99
N LEU A 172 -24.73 2.42 -25.70
CA LEU A 172 -24.44 1.57 -26.86
C LEU A 172 -24.40 0.08 -26.49
N GLY A 173 -23.76 -0.27 -25.38
CA GLY A 173 -23.68 -1.65 -24.89
C GLY A 173 -25.05 -2.23 -24.57
N VAL A 174 -25.92 -1.45 -23.91
CA VAL A 174 -27.31 -1.86 -23.64
C VAL A 174 -28.04 -2.16 -24.95
N GLN A 175 -27.91 -1.32 -25.98
CA GLN A 175 -28.57 -1.57 -27.26
C GLN A 175 -28.05 -2.82 -27.98
N LEU A 176 -26.77 -3.18 -27.80
CA LEU A 176 -26.18 -4.34 -28.47
C LEU A 176 -26.45 -5.67 -27.75
N PHE A 177 -26.46 -5.66 -26.41
CA PHE A 177 -26.34 -6.86 -25.58
C PHE A 177 -27.48 -7.09 -24.59
N LYS A 178 -28.44 -6.18 -24.44
CA LYS A 178 -29.57 -6.32 -23.51
C LYS A 178 -30.29 -7.66 -23.68
N GLY A 179 -30.42 -8.41 -22.60
CA GLY A 179 -31.11 -9.71 -22.55
C GLY A 179 -30.35 -10.88 -23.17
N LYS A 180 -29.14 -10.66 -23.73
CA LYS A 180 -28.38 -11.70 -24.46
C LYS A 180 -27.29 -12.37 -23.63
N PHE A 181 -27.12 -11.97 -22.37
CA PHE A 181 -26.08 -12.46 -21.45
C PHE A 181 -26.59 -13.57 -20.53
N TYR A 182 -27.75 -14.16 -20.83
CA TYR A 182 -28.26 -15.31 -20.10
C TYR A 182 -27.67 -16.61 -20.64
N TYR A 183 -27.54 -17.61 -19.78
CA TYR A 183 -27.11 -18.96 -20.17
C TYR A 183 -27.76 -20.00 -19.26
N CYS A 184 -27.86 -21.23 -19.74
CA CYS A 184 -28.25 -22.38 -18.93
C CYS A 184 -27.03 -22.90 -18.14
N GLU A 185 -27.12 -22.87 -16.82
CA GLU A 185 -26.18 -23.51 -15.91
C GLU A 185 -26.59 -24.96 -15.67
N GLY A 186 -25.65 -25.91 -15.76
CA GLY A 186 -25.88 -27.34 -15.51
C GLY A 186 -26.16 -28.21 -16.73
N ASP A 187 -26.52 -27.62 -17.88
CA ASP A 187 -26.74 -28.33 -19.14
C ASP A 187 -26.29 -27.50 -20.34
N SER A 188 -25.27 -27.97 -21.07
CA SER A 188 -24.70 -27.27 -22.24
C SER A 188 -25.34 -27.66 -23.57
N HIS A 189 -26.24 -28.65 -23.59
CA HIS A 189 -26.84 -29.17 -24.83
C HIS A 189 -28.17 -28.51 -25.20
N VAL A 190 -28.66 -27.58 -24.38
CA VAL A 190 -29.89 -26.82 -24.63
C VAL A 190 -29.64 -25.64 -25.56
N ILE A 191 -30.63 -25.33 -26.40
CA ILE A 191 -30.54 -24.27 -27.40
C ILE A 191 -31.31 -23.02 -26.95
N SER A 192 -32.39 -23.19 -26.18
CA SER A 192 -33.25 -22.11 -25.71
C SER A 192 -33.56 -22.19 -24.21
N LYS A 193 -33.96 -21.06 -23.62
CA LYS A 193 -34.45 -20.95 -22.25
C LYS A 193 -35.57 -21.94 -21.92
N GLN A 194 -36.49 -22.22 -22.84
CA GLN A 194 -37.58 -23.18 -22.61
C GLN A 194 -37.05 -24.61 -22.44
N GLU A 195 -36.04 -24.99 -23.23
CA GLU A 195 -35.38 -26.29 -23.11
C GLU A 195 -34.57 -26.39 -21.81
N CYS A 196 -33.90 -25.29 -21.41
CA CYS A 196 -33.24 -25.21 -20.11
C CYS A 196 -34.21 -25.41 -18.95
N ALA A 197 -35.40 -24.77 -19.02
CA ALA A 197 -36.44 -24.91 -18.01
C ALA A 197 -37.05 -26.31 -17.95
N ASN A 198 -37.04 -27.04 -19.07
CA ASN A 198 -37.49 -28.44 -19.14
C ASN A 198 -36.40 -29.44 -18.72
N SER A 199 -35.13 -29.04 -18.67
CA SER A 199 -34.03 -29.88 -18.22
C SER A 199 -34.05 -30.04 -16.70
N THR A 200 -33.85 -31.26 -16.20
CA THR A 200 -33.87 -31.56 -14.76
C THR A 200 -32.69 -30.97 -13.99
N ARG A 201 -31.65 -30.50 -14.70
CA ARG A 201 -30.42 -29.94 -14.13
C ARG A 201 -30.15 -28.49 -14.53
N GLY A 202 -30.95 -27.94 -15.44
CA GLY A 202 -30.74 -26.63 -16.04
C GLY A 202 -31.31 -25.49 -15.20
N GLN A 203 -30.53 -24.45 -14.94
CA GLN A 203 -31.02 -23.17 -14.41
C GLN A 203 -30.67 -22.04 -15.37
N TRP A 204 -31.68 -21.30 -15.83
CA TRP A 204 -31.47 -20.15 -16.71
C TRP A 204 -31.05 -18.93 -15.89
N VAL A 205 -29.76 -18.62 -15.90
CA VAL A 205 -29.16 -17.61 -15.05
C VAL A 205 -28.55 -16.48 -15.87
N ASN A 206 -28.62 -15.26 -15.35
CA ASN A 206 -27.98 -14.10 -15.96
C ASN A 206 -26.52 -14.01 -15.51
N ARG A 207 -25.62 -13.62 -16.41
CA ARG A 207 -24.25 -13.26 -16.02
C ARG A 207 -24.28 -12.03 -15.13
N ARG A 208 -23.40 -12.02 -14.13
CA ARG A 208 -23.32 -10.94 -13.14
C ARG A 208 -22.90 -9.59 -13.74
N TYR A 209 -21.97 -9.62 -14.69
CA TYR A 209 -21.62 -8.45 -15.49
C TYR A 209 -22.36 -8.56 -16.82
N ASN A 210 -23.42 -7.78 -16.95
CA ASN A 210 -24.28 -7.73 -18.14
C ASN A 210 -24.54 -6.29 -18.56
N PHE A 211 -25.36 -6.14 -19.61
CA PHE A 211 -25.72 -4.88 -20.24
C PHE A 211 -27.25 -4.74 -20.30
N ASP A 212 -27.98 -5.24 -19.32
CA ASP A 212 -29.45 -5.18 -19.32
C ASP A 212 -29.98 -3.76 -19.05
N ASP A 213 -29.31 -3.06 -18.12
CA ASP A 213 -29.58 -1.68 -17.72
C ASP A 213 -28.30 -0.83 -17.78
N LEU A 214 -28.46 0.49 -17.88
CA LEU A 214 -27.33 1.43 -17.94
C LEU A 214 -26.39 1.29 -16.74
N LEU A 215 -26.91 1.11 -15.52
CA LEU A 215 -26.07 0.98 -14.32
C LEU A 215 -25.22 -0.30 -14.36
N GLN A 216 -25.81 -1.43 -14.76
CA GLN A 216 -25.07 -2.68 -14.91
C GLN A 216 -24.05 -2.59 -16.05
N ALA A 217 -24.42 -1.97 -17.17
CA ALA A 217 -23.50 -1.68 -18.25
C ALA A 217 -22.31 -0.82 -17.79
N LEU A 218 -22.54 0.20 -16.96
CA LEU A 218 -21.48 1.03 -16.39
C LEU A 218 -20.56 0.23 -15.46
N ILE A 219 -21.09 -0.70 -14.65
CA ILE A 219 -20.28 -1.61 -13.81
C ILE A 219 -19.45 -2.55 -14.70
N SER A 220 -20.06 -3.16 -15.70
CA SER A 220 -19.38 -4.03 -16.67
C SER A 220 -18.25 -3.28 -17.41
N LEU A 221 -18.51 -2.06 -17.87
CA LEU A 221 -17.52 -1.20 -18.52
C LEU A 221 -16.43 -0.74 -17.55
N PHE A 222 -16.76 -0.51 -16.28
CA PHE A 222 -15.76 -0.26 -15.25
C PHE A 222 -14.81 -1.45 -15.11
N VAL A 223 -15.33 -2.68 -14.98
CA VAL A 223 -14.49 -3.89 -14.95
C VAL A 223 -13.62 -3.99 -16.21
N VAL A 224 -14.21 -3.83 -17.40
CA VAL A 224 -13.46 -3.84 -18.67
C VAL A 224 -12.35 -2.78 -18.68
N SER A 225 -12.63 -1.57 -18.23
CA SER A 225 -11.65 -0.47 -18.21
C SER A 225 -10.47 -0.70 -17.27
N THR A 226 -10.66 -1.46 -16.18
CA THR A 226 -9.58 -1.80 -15.25
C THR A 226 -8.64 -2.89 -15.78
N LYS A 227 -9.00 -3.54 -16.90
CA LYS A 227 -8.27 -4.66 -17.52
C LYS A 227 -8.15 -5.92 -16.63
N ASP A 228 -8.92 -6.01 -15.55
CA ASP A 228 -9.05 -7.23 -14.75
C ASP A 228 -10.40 -7.90 -15.04
N GLY A 229 -10.38 -9.14 -15.55
CA GLY A 229 -11.58 -9.89 -15.93
C GLY A 229 -12.34 -9.40 -17.18
N TRP A 230 -11.78 -8.46 -17.95
CA TRP A 230 -12.38 -7.97 -19.19
C TRP A 230 -12.55 -9.05 -20.27
N VAL A 231 -11.64 -10.03 -20.31
CA VAL A 231 -11.63 -11.12 -21.30
C VAL A 231 -12.91 -11.95 -21.20
N GLU A 232 -13.37 -12.25 -19.98
CA GLU A 232 -14.60 -13.00 -19.73
C GLU A 232 -15.83 -12.24 -20.25
N ILE A 233 -15.94 -10.94 -19.96
CA ILE A 233 -17.05 -10.09 -20.43
C ILE A 233 -17.05 -9.97 -21.96
N MET A 234 -15.86 -9.84 -22.56
CA MET A 234 -15.69 -9.81 -24.01
C MET A 234 -16.15 -11.11 -24.65
N HIS A 235 -15.74 -12.27 -24.12
CA HIS A 235 -16.18 -13.57 -24.65
C HIS A 235 -17.69 -13.76 -24.53
N HIS A 236 -18.31 -13.39 -23.40
CA HIS A 236 -19.76 -13.40 -23.28
C HIS A 236 -20.43 -12.49 -24.33
N GLY A 237 -19.81 -11.35 -24.63
CA GLY A 237 -20.24 -10.48 -25.72
C GLY A 237 -20.11 -11.12 -27.10
N ILE A 238 -19.05 -11.88 -27.39
CA ILE A 238 -18.80 -12.57 -28.67
C ILE A 238 -19.71 -13.78 -28.86
N ASP A 239 -20.10 -14.44 -27.77
CA ASP A 239 -20.89 -15.68 -27.79
C ASP A 239 -22.41 -15.41 -27.76
N ALA A 240 -22.84 -14.22 -27.37
CA ALA A 240 -24.24 -13.84 -27.24
C ALA A 240 -25.02 -13.97 -28.57
N VAL A 241 -26.09 -14.74 -28.67
CA VAL A 241 -26.82 -14.89 -29.95
C VAL A 241 -27.97 -13.89 -30.00
N ASP A 242 -29.05 -14.21 -29.32
CA ASP A 242 -30.26 -13.40 -29.20
C ASP A 242 -30.89 -13.58 -27.81
N VAL A 243 -31.97 -12.86 -27.53
CA VAL A 243 -32.69 -12.95 -26.25
C VAL A 243 -33.30 -14.35 -26.09
N ASP A 244 -33.14 -14.93 -24.89
CA ASP A 244 -33.63 -16.27 -24.52
C ASP A 244 -33.05 -17.46 -25.34
N VAL A 245 -31.90 -17.23 -26.01
CA VAL A 245 -31.15 -18.26 -26.76
C VAL A 245 -29.81 -18.52 -26.07
N GLN A 246 -29.41 -19.80 -26.00
CA GLN A 246 -28.13 -20.21 -25.41
C GLN A 246 -26.95 -19.59 -26.19
N PRO A 247 -25.92 -19.05 -25.52
CA PRO A 247 -24.75 -18.51 -26.20
C PRO A 247 -24.01 -19.59 -26.99
N ILE A 248 -23.55 -19.22 -28.19
CA ILE A 248 -22.78 -20.09 -29.09
C ILE A 248 -21.37 -19.53 -29.18
N VAL A 249 -20.38 -20.38 -28.89
CA VAL A 249 -18.97 -20.01 -28.92
C VAL A 249 -18.60 -19.40 -30.28
N ASN A 250 -18.03 -18.19 -30.26
CA ASN A 250 -17.60 -17.44 -31.44
C ASN A 250 -18.72 -17.10 -32.44
N TYR A 251 -19.97 -16.91 -31.97
CA TYR A 251 -21.10 -16.59 -32.86
C TYR A 251 -20.90 -15.31 -33.70
N ALA A 252 -20.46 -14.23 -33.05
CA ALA A 252 -20.24 -12.95 -33.75
C ALA A 252 -18.97 -12.26 -33.25
N GLU A 253 -17.85 -12.70 -33.83
CA GLU A 253 -16.49 -12.19 -33.58
C GLU A 253 -16.35 -10.69 -33.85
N TRP A 254 -17.13 -10.12 -34.78
CA TRP A 254 -17.09 -8.68 -35.11
C TRP A 254 -17.41 -7.78 -33.91
N ARG A 255 -18.09 -8.29 -32.88
CA ARG A 255 -18.40 -7.54 -31.66
C ARG A 255 -17.16 -7.19 -30.83
N LEU A 256 -15.99 -7.75 -31.17
CA LEU A 256 -14.69 -7.24 -30.74
C LEU A 256 -14.51 -5.74 -31.03
N VAL A 257 -15.12 -5.22 -32.11
CA VAL A 257 -15.08 -3.80 -32.47
C VAL A 257 -15.78 -2.91 -31.44
N TYR A 258 -16.61 -3.46 -30.55
CA TYR A 258 -17.13 -2.71 -29.39
C TYR A 258 -16.08 -2.63 -28.27
N PHE A 259 -15.50 -3.77 -27.87
CA PHE A 259 -14.63 -3.87 -26.70
C PHE A 259 -13.23 -3.30 -26.94
N ILE A 260 -12.61 -3.55 -28.10
CA ILE A 260 -11.23 -3.14 -28.37
C ILE A 260 -11.10 -1.60 -28.43
N PRO A 261 -11.92 -0.85 -29.19
CA PRO A 261 -11.88 0.60 -29.16
C PRO A 261 -12.23 1.18 -27.79
N PHE A 262 -13.19 0.59 -27.06
CA PHE A 262 -13.48 1.02 -25.68
C PHE A 262 -12.25 0.85 -24.77
N LEU A 263 -11.53 -0.27 -24.86
CA LEU A 263 -10.31 -0.51 -24.08
C LEU A 263 -9.18 0.45 -24.45
N LEU A 264 -8.97 0.69 -25.74
CA LEU A 264 -7.94 1.61 -26.22
C LEU A 264 -8.27 3.05 -25.81
N LEU A 265 -9.48 3.52 -26.09
CA LEU A 265 -9.91 4.89 -25.81
C LEU A 265 -10.14 5.11 -24.32
N GLY A 266 -10.85 4.23 -23.63
CA GLY A 266 -11.14 4.34 -22.20
C GLY A 266 -9.90 4.18 -21.33
N GLY A 267 -9.05 3.21 -21.63
CA GLY A 267 -7.77 3.03 -20.94
C GLY A 267 -6.83 4.21 -21.14
N PHE A 268 -6.70 4.71 -22.36
CA PHE A 268 -5.87 5.88 -22.67
C PHE A 268 -6.45 7.17 -22.05
N LEU A 269 -7.75 7.42 -22.22
CA LEU A 269 -8.39 8.66 -21.79
C LEU A 269 -8.46 8.77 -20.27
N VAL A 270 -8.89 7.72 -19.55
CA VAL A 270 -9.06 7.80 -18.10
C VAL A 270 -7.71 7.85 -17.39
N LEU A 271 -6.78 6.93 -17.70
CA LEU A 271 -5.49 6.90 -17.02
C LEU A 271 -4.64 8.12 -17.36
N ASN A 272 -4.54 8.52 -18.63
CA ASN A 272 -3.67 9.64 -19.00
C ASN A 272 -4.23 10.99 -18.55
N MET A 273 -5.55 11.17 -18.50
CA MET A 273 -6.16 12.40 -18.01
C MET A 273 -6.00 12.52 -16.48
N ILE A 274 -6.17 11.43 -15.72
CA ILE A 274 -5.95 11.43 -14.27
C ILE A 274 -4.47 11.65 -13.94
N VAL A 275 -3.57 10.90 -14.58
CA VAL A 275 -2.12 11.06 -14.37
C VAL A 275 -1.69 12.48 -14.75
N GLY A 276 -2.18 13.02 -15.87
CA GLY A 276 -1.89 14.40 -16.29
C GLY A 276 -2.26 15.43 -15.23
N VAL A 277 -3.50 15.38 -14.71
CA VAL A 277 -3.97 16.31 -13.67
C VAL A 277 -3.19 16.16 -12.35
N VAL A 278 -2.91 14.92 -11.96
CA VAL A 278 -2.14 14.64 -10.73
C VAL A 278 -0.71 15.16 -10.87
N VAL A 279 -0.05 14.90 -11.99
CA VAL A 279 1.32 15.38 -12.27
C VAL A 279 1.37 16.90 -12.30
N GLU A 280 0.43 17.57 -12.96
CA GLU A 280 0.36 19.03 -13.00
C GLU A 280 0.20 19.63 -11.59
N ASN A 281 -0.66 19.04 -10.75
CA ASN A 281 -0.84 19.49 -9.37
C ASN A 281 0.40 19.24 -8.50
N PHE A 282 1.07 18.11 -8.68
CA PHE A 282 2.33 17.81 -7.97
C PHE A 282 3.46 18.74 -8.43
N GLN A 283 3.56 19.03 -9.73
CA GLN A 283 4.55 19.97 -10.27
C GLN A 283 4.35 21.37 -9.70
N ARG A 284 3.11 21.87 -9.66
CA ARG A 284 2.79 23.17 -9.01
C ARG A 284 3.17 23.22 -7.53
N CYS A 285 2.97 22.12 -6.80
CA CYS A 285 3.40 22.04 -5.40
C CYS A 285 4.93 22.08 -5.28
N ARG A 286 5.63 21.37 -6.17
CA ARG A 286 7.09 21.32 -6.19
C ARG A 286 7.72 22.66 -6.52
N GLU A 287 7.20 23.38 -7.51
CA GLU A 287 7.68 24.70 -7.90
C GLU A 287 7.67 25.68 -6.72
N ARG A 288 6.58 25.71 -5.95
CA ARG A 288 6.47 26.54 -4.73
C ARG A 288 7.50 26.17 -3.67
N MET A 289 7.73 24.87 -3.46
CA MET A 289 8.73 24.40 -2.50
C MET A 289 10.16 24.76 -2.95
N ASP A 290 10.45 24.62 -4.24
CA ASP A 290 11.76 24.94 -4.81
C ASP A 290 12.04 26.46 -4.73
N GLU A 291 11.04 27.31 -4.94
CA GLU A 291 11.14 28.77 -4.74
C GLU A 291 11.46 29.14 -3.29
N GLU A 292 10.74 28.56 -2.33
CA GLU A 292 10.97 28.76 -0.89
C GLU A 292 12.36 28.28 -0.43
N GLU A 293 12.86 27.20 -1.01
CA GLU A 293 14.17 26.64 -0.65
C GLU A 293 15.32 27.39 -1.33
N GLN A 294 15.13 27.90 -2.55
CA GLN A 294 16.10 28.76 -3.23
C GLN A 294 16.26 30.13 -2.59
N ALA A 295 15.19 30.65 -1.97
CA ALA A 295 15.21 31.90 -1.21
C ALA A 295 16.08 31.83 0.07
N ARG A 296 16.52 30.63 0.51
CA ARG A 296 17.32 30.46 1.73
C ARG A 296 18.82 30.76 1.49
N PRO A 297 19.39 31.83 2.08
CA PRO A 297 20.79 32.23 1.84
C PRO A 297 21.84 31.21 2.33
N HIS A 298 21.46 30.28 3.21
CA HIS A 298 22.35 29.27 3.80
C HIS A 298 22.94 28.25 2.80
N ARG A 299 22.34 28.08 1.62
CA ARG A 299 22.76 27.04 0.67
C ARG A 299 24.05 27.39 -0.08
N LYS A 300 24.25 28.65 -0.46
CA LYS A 300 25.44 29.12 -1.20
C LYS A 300 26.71 29.09 -0.32
N GLY A 301 26.60 29.55 0.93
CA GLY A 301 27.72 29.53 1.90
C GLY A 301 28.17 28.13 2.31
N LYS A 302 27.24 27.16 2.45
CA LYS A 302 27.58 25.75 2.72
C LYS A 302 28.40 25.10 1.60
N LYS A 303 28.06 25.37 0.34
CA LYS A 303 28.80 24.81 -0.81
C LYS A 303 30.25 25.32 -0.86
N ALA A 304 30.46 26.62 -0.72
CA ALA A 304 31.80 27.22 -0.71
C ALA A 304 32.65 26.75 0.49
N ARG A 305 32.05 26.66 1.69
CA ARG A 305 32.73 26.14 2.88
C ARG A 305 33.13 24.67 2.73
N ASN A 306 32.26 23.84 2.16
CA ASN A 306 32.57 22.43 1.91
C ASN A 306 33.70 22.26 0.88
N GLN A 307 33.72 23.07 -0.19
CA GLN A 307 34.80 23.06 -1.19
C GLN A 307 36.16 23.47 -0.58
N MET A 308 36.17 24.50 0.26
CA MET A 308 37.40 24.94 0.93
C MET A 308 37.93 23.89 1.92
N GLN A 309 37.02 23.26 2.68
CA GLN A 309 37.36 22.22 3.65
C GLN A 309 37.83 20.91 2.99
N ASP A 310 37.47 20.68 1.73
CA ASP A 310 37.95 19.55 0.94
C ASP A 310 39.40 19.71 0.51
N SER A 311 39.83 20.92 0.14
CA SER A 311 41.22 21.20 -0.26
C SER A 311 42.21 20.96 0.89
N LEU A 312 41.86 21.42 2.10
CA LEU A 312 42.69 21.31 3.31
C LEU A 312 42.88 19.87 3.80
N TYR A 313 41.96 18.96 3.47
CA TYR A 313 41.97 17.60 4.00
C TYR A 313 43.12 16.73 3.44
N TYR A 314 43.49 16.94 2.17
CA TYR A 314 44.46 16.11 1.48
C TYR A 314 45.92 16.54 1.72
N GLU A 315 46.15 17.74 2.25
CA GLU A 315 47.49 18.24 2.58
C GLU A 315 48.13 17.48 3.76
N SER A 316 47.32 16.86 4.62
CA SER A 316 47.78 16.11 5.80
C SER A 316 48.23 14.67 5.51
N TYR A 317 48.31 14.24 4.24
CA TYR A 317 48.55 12.84 3.89
C TYR A 317 50.03 12.48 3.80
N GLY A 318 50.42 11.36 4.42
CA GLY A 318 51.77 10.79 4.24
C GLY A 318 52.02 10.26 2.82
N PRO A 319 53.28 10.10 2.39
CA PRO A 319 53.64 9.82 1.00
C PRO A 319 53.14 8.46 0.48
N LEU A 320 53.11 7.42 1.33
CA LEU A 320 52.57 6.10 0.98
C LEU A 320 51.05 6.15 0.77
N ARG A 321 50.34 6.86 1.65
CA ARG A 321 48.88 7.05 1.54
C ARG A 321 48.52 7.87 0.30
N LEU A 322 49.34 8.87 -0.05
CA LEU A 322 49.16 9.67 -1.26
C LEU A 322 49.33 8.83 -2.54
N LYS A 323 50.33 7.93 -2.58
CA LYS A 323 50.51 6.99 -3.71
C LYS A 323 49.33 6.03 -3.86
N ILE A 324 48.87 5.43 -2.75
CA ILE A 324 47.69 4.54 -2.74
C ILE A 324 46.44 5.31 -3.17
N HIS A 325 46.28 6.56 -2.71
CA HIS A 325 45.20 7.43 -3.12
C HIS A 325 45.23 7.67 -4.64
N PHE A 326 46.39 8.03 -5.21
CA PHE A 326 46.54 8.24 -6.64
C PHE A 326 46.15 7.00 -7.47
N ILE A 327 46.60 5.81 -7.05
CA ILE A 327 46.26 4.53 -7.69
C ILE A 327 44.75 4.26 -7.61
N CYS A 328 44.16 4.44 -6.42
CA CYS A 328 42.73 4.17 -6.20
C CYS A 328 41.82 5.15 -6.95
N THR A 329 42.24 6.40 -7.14
CA THR A 329 41.51 7.41 -7.92
C THR A 329 41.75 7.32 -9.43
N HIS A 330 42.69 6.47 -9.88
CA HIS A 330 43.01 6.37 -11.29
C HIS A 330 41.87 5.67 -12.05
N ARG A 331 41.52 6.19 -13.24
CA ARG A 331 40.42 5.65 -14.05
C ARG A 331 40.56 4.16 -14.36
N ASN A 332 41.79 3.67 -14.52
CA ASN A 332 42.03 2.25 -14.79
C ASN A 332 41.62 1.35 -13.61
N TRP A 333 41.77 1.82 -12.36
CA TRP A 333 41.34 1.06 -11.19
C TRP A 333 39.83 0.78 -11.22
N ASP A 334 39.04 1.82 -11.52
CA ASP A 334 37.59 1.69 -11.65
C ASP A 334 37.20 0.74 -12.79
N ILE A 335 37.89 0.78 -13.93
CA ILE A 335 37.65 -0.12 -15.07
C ILE A 335 38.00 -1.57 -14.70
N THR A 336 39.09 -1.81 -13.97
CA THR A 336 39.48 -3.16 -13.54
C THR A 336 38.45 -3.75 -12.57
N ILE A 337 38.06 -2.98 -11.54
CA ILE A 337 37.02 -3.41 -10.60
C ILE A 337 35.70 -3.64 -11.33
N ALA A 338 35.36 -2.80 -12.30
CA ALA A 338 34.18 -2.98 -13.15
C ALA A 338 34.19 -4.30 -13.90
N ALA A 339 35.29 -4.63 -14.57
CA ALA A 339 35.44 -5.89 -15.29
C ALA A 339 35.27 -7.08 -14.34
N ILE A 340 35.85 -7.03 -13.14
CA ILE A 340 35.74 -8.09 -12.13
C ILE A 340 34.29 -8.24 -11.66
N ILE A 341 33.56 -7.14 -11.43
CA ILE A 341 32.12 -7.20 -11.09
C ILE A 341 31.32 -7.84 -12.22
N CYS A 342 31.59 -7.49 -13.47
CA CYS A 342 30.91 -8.09 -14.62
C CYS A 342 31.16 -9.60 -14.70
N ILE A 343 32.40 -10.05 -14.54
CA ILE A 343 32.74 -11.47 -14.52
C ILE A 343 32.05 -12.17 -13.33
N ASN A 344 32.01 -11.54 -12.15
CA ASN A 344 31.29 -12.07 -11.00
C ASN A 344 29.80 -12.28 -11.29
N VAL A 345 29.14 -11.32 -11.96
CA VAL A 345 27.72 -11.43 -12.34
C VAL A 345 27.50 -12.54 -13.35
N ILE A 346 28.39 -12.67 -14.34
CA ILE A 346 28.35 -13.78 -15.31
C ILE A 346 28.48 -15.11 -14.57
N CYS A 347 29.45 -15.26 -13.65
CA CYS A 347 29.60 -16.47 -12.85
C CYS A 347 28.35 -16.79 -12.01
N MET A 348 27.72 -15.78 -11.38
CA MET A 348 26.47 -15.98 -10.65
C MET A 348 25.31 -16.41 -11.57
N SER A 349 25.28 -15.92 -12.81
CA SER A 349 24.25 -16.30 -13.79
C SER A 349 24.41 -17.72 -14.36
N LEU A 350 25.62 -18.31 -14.26
CA LEU A 350 25.90 -19.68 -14.71
C LEU A 350 25.55 -20.75 -13.65
N GLU A 351 25.23 -20.33 -12.42
CA GLU A 351 24.77 -21.25 -11.38
C GLU A 351 23.45 -21.92 -11.81
N HIS A 352 23.43 -23.25 -11.82
CA HIS A 352 22.28 -24.05 -12.21
C HIS A 352 21.99 -25.18 -11.23
N TYR A 353 20.77 -25.71 -11.31
CA TYR A 353 20.32 -26.80 -10.45
C TYR A 353 21.23 -28.03 -10.65
N LYS A 354 21.72 -28.60 -9.53
CA LYS A 354 22.66 -29.75 -9.46
C LYS A 354 24.09 -29.46 -9.98
N MET A 355 24.53 -28.21 -9.97
CA MET A 355 25.93 -27.86 -10.22
C MET A 355 26.86 -28.35 -9.09
N PRO A 356 28.12 -28.77 -9.39
CA PRO A 356 29.11 -29.09 -8.36
C PRO A 356 29.38 -27.91 -7.41
N GLN A 357 29.22 -28.15 -6.10
CA GLN A 357 29.36 -27.10 -5.07
C GLN A 357 30.77 -26.51 -4.99
N VAL A 358 31.80 -27.28 -5.34
CA VAL A 358 33.21 -26.86 -5.29
C VAL A 358 33.46 -25.65 -6.18
N PHE A 359 32.88 -25.62 -7.38
CA PHE A 359 33.02 -24.48 -8.29
C PHE A 359 32.38 -23.22 -7.71
N VAL A 360 31.15 -23.35 -7.20
CA VAL A 360 30.38 -22.24 -6.61
C VAL A 360 31.07 -21.67 -5.36
N GLU A 361 31.63 -22.50 -4.49
CA GLU A 361 32.37 -22.06 -3.30
C GLU A 361 33.68 -21.34 -3.68
N THR A 362 34.46 -21.93 -4.59
CA THR A 362 35.75 -21.38 -5.03
C THR A 362 35.58 -20.00 -5.66
N THR A 363 34.63 -19.89 -6.59
CA THR A 363 34.30 -18.63 -7.25
C THR A 363 33.80 -17.57 -6.26
N ASN A 364 32.98 -17.95 -5.29
CA ASN A 364 32.49 -17.04 -4.25
C ASN A 364 33.61 -16.52 -3.34
N TYR A 365 34.54 -17.36 -2.92
CA TYR A 365 35.69 -16.93 -2.11
C TYR A 365 36.61 -15.98 -2.89
N PHE A 366 36.91 -16.30 -4.15
CA PHE A 366 37.73 -15.45 -5.00
C PHE A 366 37.17 -14.03 -5.11
N PHE A 367 35.91 -13.88 -5.53
CA PHE A 367 35.33 -12.54 -5.72
C PHE A 367 35.14 -11.78 -4.41
N THR A 368 34.75 -12.46 -3.33
CA THR A 368 34.64 -11.81 -2.01
C THR A 368 35.98 -11.26 -1.56
N SER A 369 37.07 -12.02 -1.76
CA SER A 369 38.42 -11.60 -1.40
C SER A 369 38.85 -10.35 -2.17
N VAL A 370 38.56 -10.31 -3.48
CA VAL A 370 38.84 -9.13 -4.31
C VAL A 370 38.05 -7.91 -3.82
N PHE A 371 36.78 -8.07 -3.46
CA PHE A 371 35.97 -6.96 -2.95
C PHE A 371 36.39 -6.49 -1.55
N VAL A 372 36.88 -7.39 -0.69
CA VAL A 372 37.49 -7.02 0.60
C VAL A 372 38.73 -6.16 0.35
N ILE A 373 39.60 -6.58 -0.57
CA ILE A 373 40.82 -5.82 -0.93
C ILE A 373 40.44 -4.43 -1.47
N GLU A 374 39.44 -4.36 -2.35
CA GLU A 374 38.93 -3.09 -2.89
C GLU A 374 38.53 -2.11 -1.77
N VAL A 375 37.74 -2.58 -0.80
CA VAL A 375 37.27 -1.75 0.33
C VAL A 375 38.43 -1.34 1.23
N VAL A 376 39.35 -2.25 1.56
CA VAL A 376 40.53 -1.94 2.38
C VAL A 376 41.39 -0.88 1.72
N VAL A 377 41.68 -1.01 0.42
CA VAL A 377 42.43 -0.01 -0.36
C VAL A 377 41.72 1.34 -0.34
N LYS A 378 40.40 1.38 -0.53
CA LYS A 378 39.61 2.62 -0.48
C LYS A 378 39.57 3.26 0.90
N VAL A 379 39.49 2.48 1.97
CA VAL A 379 39.52 2.99 3.36
C VAL A 379 40.88 3.59 3.68
N ILE A 380 41.99 2.96 3.25
CA ILE A 380 43.35 3.50 3.43
C ILE A 380 43.53 4.78 2.59
N ALA A 381 43.08 4.77 1.34
CA ALA A 381 43.16 5.92 0.43
C ALA A 381 42.36 7.13 0.95
N LEU A 382 41.08 6.94 1.28
CA LEU A 382 40.17 8.04 1.64
C LEU A 382 40.19 8.39 3.13
N GLY A 383 40.62 7.45 3.99
CA GLY A 383 40.57 7.58 5.44
C GLY A 383 39.17 7.41 6.03
N PHE A 384 39.12 7.16 7.34
CA PHE A 384 37.88 6.90 8.09
C PHE A 384 36.89 8.07 8.12
N VAL A 385 37.34 9.32 7.90
CA VAL A 385 36.47 10.50 7.95
C VAL A 385 35.74 10.74 6.62
N ARG A 386 36.40 10.44 5.49
CA ARG A 386 35.86 10.75 4.15
C ARG A 386 35.22 9.54 3.48
N TYR A 387 35.71 8.33 3.75
CA TYR A 387 35.09 7.10 3.28
C TYR A 387 33.57 7.03 3.55
N PRO A 388 33.05 7.30 4.78
CA PRO A 388 31.62 7.24 5.06
C PRO A 388 30.81 8.44 4.54
N LYS A 389 31.44 9.49 4.00
CA LYS A 389 30.71 10.63 3.42
C LYS A 389 30.06 10.28 2.07
N ASP A 390 30.67 9.37 1.31
CA ASP A 390 30.09 8.90 0.04
C ASP A 390 29.18 7.69 0.30
N ARG A 391 27.88 7.85 0.01
CA ARG A 391 26.86 6.80 0.15
C ARG A 391 27.21 5.55 -0.66
N TRP A 392 27.86 5.70 -1.81
CA TRP A 392 28.24 4.58 -2.67
C TRP A 392 29.39 3.75 -2.09
N ASN A 393 30.26 4.37 -1.28
CA ASN A 393 31.29 3.65 -0.54
C ASN A 393 30.69 2.93 0.67
N LEU A 394 29.70 3.52 1.35
CA LEU A 394 28.96 2.85 2.43
C LEU A 394 28.20 1.61 1.93
N ILE A 395 27.55 1.69 0.77
CA ILE A 395 26.90 0.53 0.14
C ILE A 395 27.94 -0.55 -0.20
N ASP A 396 29.12 -0.16 -0.67
CA ASP A 396 30.23 -1.10 -0.95
C ASP A 396 30.65 -1.88 0.29
N LEU A 397 30.91 -1.14 1.38
CA LEU A 397 31.26 -1.70 2.66
C LEU A 397 30.18 -2.64 3.17
N ALA A 398 28.90 -2.25 3.06
CA ALA A 398 27.78 -3.08 3.48
C ALA A 398 27.70 -4.39 2.69
N ILE A 399 27.89 -4.36 1.36
CA ILE A 399 27.89 -5.57 0.51
C ILE A 399 29.06 -6.50 0.88
N VAL A 400 30.24 -5.94 1.14
CA VAL A 400 31.42 -6.71 1.55
C VAL A 400 31.22 -7.33 2.93
N LEU A 401 30.74 -6.56 3.91
CA LEU A 401 30.44 -7.07 5.25
C LEU A 401 29.40 -8.19 5.20
N LEU A 402 28.30 -8.00 4.47
CA LEU A 402 27.27 -9.02 4.29
C LEU A 402 27.82 -10.30 3.64
N SER A 403 28.72 -10.14 2.68
CA SER A 403 29.39 -11.25 1.99
C SER A 403 30.32 -12.03 2.92
N VAL A 404 31.10 -11.34 3.75
CA VAL A 404 32.00 -11.95 4.74
C VAL A 404 31.19 -12.63 5.84
N THR A 405 30.17 -11.98 6.40
CA THR A 405 29.27 -12.57 7.39
C THR A 405 28.60 -13.84 6.86
N GLY A 406 28.15 -13.84 5.60
CA GLY A 406 27.57 -15.03 4.97
C GLY A 406 28.54 -16.20 4.89
N ILE A 407 29.81 -15.95 4.57
CA ILE A 407 30.87 -16.99 4.52
C ILE A 407 31.21 -17.49 5.92
N VAL A 408 31.42 -16.58 6.87
CA VAL A 408 31.76 -16.92 8.26
C VAL A 408 30.65 -17.77 8.89
N LEU A 409 29.38 -17.41 8.67
CA LEU A 409 28.27 -18.21 9.19
C LEU A 409 28.20 -19.59 8.52
N GLU A 410 28.43 -19.69 7.21
CA GLU A 410 28.48 -21.00 6.53
C GLU A 410 29.58 -21.91 7.10
N LEU A 411 30.74 -21.35 7.46
CA LEU A 411 31.82 -22.09 8.12
C LEU A 411 31.44 -22.52 9.54
N LEU A 412 30.85 -21.62 10.34
CA LEU A 412 30.42 -21.92 11.72
C LEU A 412 29.35 -23.02 11.77
N VAL A 413 28.41 -23.05 10.82
CA VAL A 413 27.38 -24.09 10.76
C VAL A 413 27.96 -25.47 10.44
N LYS A 414 28.99 -25.53 9.59
CA LYS A 414 29.69 -26.79 9.29
C LYS A 414 30.33 -27.40 10.55
N VAL A 415 30.64 -26.59 11.57
CA VAL A 415 31.28 -27.02 12.82
C VAL A 415 30.27 -27.35 13.92
N ASP A 416 29.31 -26.46 14.21
CA ASP A 416 28.53 -26.55 15.46
C ASP A 416 27.05 -26.97 15.30
N HIS A 417 26.53 -27.15 14.07
CA HIS A 417 25.13 -27.54 13.77
C HIS A 417 24.01 -26.70 14.46
N LEU A 418 24.37 -25.61 15.14
CA LEU A 418 23.50 -24.86 16.05
C LEU A 418 22.50 -23.91 15.35
N PHE A 419 22.61 -23.71 14.03
CA PHE A 419 21.77 -22.76 13.29
C PHE A 419 20.76 -23.42 12.37
N ASN A 420 19.58 -22.82 12.29
CA ASN A 420 18.49 -23.25 11.41
C ASN A 420 18.92 -23.26 9.92
N PRO A 421 18.68 -24.35 9.16
CA PRO A 421 19.04 -24.45 7.74
C PRO A 421 18.33 -23.41 6.85
N THR A 422 17.19 -22.88 7.30
CA THR A 422 16.49 -21.77 6.65
C THR A 422 17.33 -20.49 6.61
N VAL A 423 18.10 -20.21 7.67
CA VAL A 423 18.98 -19.03 7.76
C VAL A 423 20.12 -19.12 6.72
N ILE A 424 20.65 -20.32 6.50
CA ILE A 424 21.67 -20.59 5.48
C ILE A 424 21.10 -20.35 4.09
N ARG A 425 19.89 -20.84 3.80
CA ARG A 425 19.22 -20.60 2.51
C ARG A 425 19.03 -19.12 2.24
N THR A 426 18.61 -18.34 3.23
CA THR A 426 18.46 -16.88 3.09
C THR A 426 19.79 -16.16 2.89
N LEU A 427 20.87 -16.56 3.57
CA LEU A 427 22.19 -15.91 3.42
C LEU A 427 22.84 -16.22 2.07
N ARG A 428 22.52 -17.37 1.46
CA ARG A 428 22.94 -17.69 0.09
C ARG A 428 22.31 -16.73 -0.93
N VAL A 429 21.01 -16.40 -0.77
CA VAL A 429 20.31 -15.42 -1.62
C VAL A 429 20.94 -14.02 -1.47
N LEU A 430 21.42 -13.66 -0.29
CA LEU A 430 22.05 -12.35 -0.05
C LEU A 430 23.34 -12.13 -0.84
N ARG A 431 23.95 -13.17 -1.44
CA ARG A 431 25.07 -13.02 -2.38
C ARG A 431 24.68 -12.24 -3.65
N ILE A 432 23.39 -12.28 -4.03
CA ILE A 432 22.83 -11.52 -5.16
C ILE A 432 22.99 -10.01 -4.94
N THR A 433 23.09 -9.53 -3.69
CA THR A 433 23.34 -8.10 -3.42
C THR A 433 24.63 -7.58 -4.05
N ARG A 434 25.60 -8.46 -4.37
CA ARG A 434 26.82 -8.10 -5.11
C ARG A 434 26.52 -7.61 -6.52
N VAL A 435 25.44 -8.05 -7.15
CA VAL A 435 24.97 -7.54 -8.45
C VAL A 435 24.70 -6.04 -8.39
N LEU A 436 24.31 -5.50 -7.22
CA LEU A 436 24.12 -4.06 -7.03
C LEU A 436 25.40 -3.25 -7.24
N LYS A 437 26.59 -3.87 -7.17
CA LYS A 437 27.84 -3.18 -7.53
C LYS A 437 27.88 -2.74 -9.00
N LEU A 438 27.15 -3.40 -9.92
CA LEU A 438 27.05 -3.00 -11.33
C LEU A 438 26.49 -1.58 -11.51
N VAL A 439 25.65 -1.14 -10.57
CA VAL A 439 25.07 0.20 -10.59
C VAL A 439 26.14 1.29 -10.60
N LYS A 440 27.31 1.03 -9.99
CA LYS A 440 28.43 1.97 -9.98
C LYS A 440 29.03 2.22 -11.36
N LEU A 441 28.85 1.29 -12.30
CA LEU A 441 29.40 1.35 -13.65
C LEU A 441 28.57 2.28 -14.54
N ALA A 442 27.27 2.30 -14.32
CA ALA A 442 26.33 3.07 -15.12
C ALA A 442 26.07 4.43 -14.46
N LYS A 443 26.84 5.45 -14.88
CA LYS A 443 26.64 6.85 -14.44
C LYS A 443 25.17 7.32 -14.59
N GLY A 444 24.48 6.89 -15.65
CA GLY A 444 23.06 7.17 -15.85
C GLY A 444 22.17 6.57 -14.76
N VAL A 445 22.35 5.28 -14.45
CA VAL A 445 21.58 4.57 -13.40
C VAL A 445 21.88 5.15 -12.02
N ARG A 446 23.15 5.49 -11.74
CA ARG A 446 23.55 6.16 -10.50
C ARG A 446 22.81 7.49 -10.32
N SER A 447 22.75 8.32 -11.36
CA SER A 447 22.01 9.60 -11.32
C SER A 447 20.51 9.40 -11.03
N LEU A 448 19.90 8.39 -11.65
CA LEU A 448 18.49 8.04 -11.39
C LEU A 448 18.26 7.54 -9.95
N LEU A 449 19.18 6.75 -9.40
CA LEU A 449 19.07 6.27 -8.02
C LEU A 449 19.37 7.34 -6.99
N ASP A 450 20.35 8.23 -7.24
CA ASP A 450 20.64 9.36 -6.37
C ASP A 450 19.42 10.29 -6.26
N THR A 451 18.76 10.59 -7.39
CA THR A 451 17.49 11.35 -7.40
C THR A 451 16.35 10.61 -6.70
N LEU A 452 16.25 9.28 -6.85
CA LEU A 452 15.27 8.47 -6.12
C LEU A 452 15.51 8.49 -4.60
N PHE A 453 16.75 8.38 -4.15
CA PHE A 453 17.10 8.45 -2.72
C PHE A 453 16.87 9.85 -2.13
N GLU A 454 17.03 10.90 -2.92
CA GLU A 454 16.67 12.26 -2.50
C GLU A 454 15.15 12.43 -2.35
N ALA A 455 14.35 11.72 -3.13
CA ALA A 455 12.89 11.73 -3.03
C ALA A 455 12.35 10.80 -1.92
N LEU A 456 13.10 9.76 -1.52
CA LEU A 456 12.68 8.74 -0.56
C LEU A 456 12.16 9.27 0.79
N PRO A 457 12.70 10.35 1.40
CA PRO A 457 12.20 10.87 2.67
C PRO A 457 10.72 11.30 2.65
N GLN A 458 10.16 11.56 1.47
CA GLN A 458 8.75 11.93 1.31
C GLN A 458 7.82 10.71 1.23
N VAL A 459 8.34 9.57 0.76
CA VAL A 459 7.57 8.32 0.54
C VAL A 459 6.91 7.78 1.82
N PRO A 460 7.54 7.80 3.01
CA PRO A 460 6.90 7.33 4.24
C PRO A 460 5.59 8.03 4.59
N ASN A 461 5.42 9.32 4.26
CA ASN A 461 4.17 10.02 4.54
C ASN A 461 3.02 9.49 3.66
N LEU A 462 3.31 9.19 2.39
CA LEU A 462 2.36 8.53 1.48
C LEU A 462 2.12 7.07 1.90
N GLY A 463 3.18 6.34 2.23
CA GLY A 463 3.10 4.97 2.73
C GLY A 463 2.26 4.85 3.99
N LEU A 464 2.36 5.82 4.91
CA LEU A 464 1.53 5.87 6.11
C LEU A 464 0.04 6.10 5.79
N LEU A 465 -0.27 6.92 4.78
CA LEU A 465 -1.65 7.09 4.31
C LEU A 465 -2.21 5.79 3.74
N PHE A 466 -1.46 5.12 2.85
CA PHE A 466 -1.88 3.83 2.29
C PHE A 466 -2.02 2.75 3.37
N PHE A 467 -1.08 2.70 4.31
CA PHE A 467 -1.17 1.80 5.46
C PHE A 467 -2.41 2.08 6.30
N LEU A 468 -2.73 3.35 6.59
CA LEU A 468 -3.93 3.74 7.31
C LEU A 468 -5.20 3.32 6.57
N LEU A 469 -5.24 3.55 5.25
CA LEU A 469 -6.38 3.18 4.40
C LEU A 469 -6.59 1.66 4.42
N PHE A 470 -5.55 0.88 4.15
CA PHE A 470 -5.65 -0.57 4.19
C PHE A 470 -5.96 -1.10 5.58
N PHE A 471 -5.47 -0.46 6.64
CA PHE A 471 -5.83 -0.81 8.01
C PHE A 471 -7.34 -0.67 8.22
N ILE A 472 -7.92 0.48 7.87
CA ILE A 472 -9.35 0.76 8.04
C ILE A 472 -10.19 -0.24 7.21
N TYR A 473 -9.85 -0.42 5.94
CA TYR A 473 -10.54 -1.37 5.06
C TYR A 473 -10.32 -2.82 5.47
N SER A 474 -9.21 -3.17 6.12
CA SER A 474 -8.97 -4.53 6.63
C SER A 474 -9.92 -4.82 7.76
N CYS A 475 -10.00 -3.93 8.75
CA CYS A 475 -10.93 -4.06 9.86
C CYS A 475 -12.39 -4.08 9.38
N LEU A 476 -12.75 -3.22 8.42
CA LEU A 476 -14.09 -3.23 7.81
C LEU A 476 -14.36 -4.54 7.06
N GLY A 477 -13.39 -5.02 6.28
CA GLY A 477 -13.49 -6.27 5.53
C GLY A 477 -13.68 -7.48 6.45
N ILE A 478 -13.00 -7.52 7.59
CA ILE A 478 -13.18 -8.58 8.60
C ILE A 478 -14.60 -8.54 9.19
N GLN A 479 -15.11 -7.34 9.50
CA GLN A 479 -16.45 -7.20 10.07
C GLN A 479 -17.57 -7.52 9.06
N LEU A 480 -17.37 -7.25 7.77
CA LEU A 480 -18.38 -7.46 6.72
C LEU A 480 -18.28 -8.84 6.08
N PHE A 481 -17.07 -9.36 5.88
CA PHE A 481 -16.79 -10.57 5.08
C PHE A 481 -16.02 -11.65 5.85
N GLY A 482 -15.72 -11.45 7.13
CA GLY A 482 -14.92 -12.40 7.92
C GLY A 482 -15.61 -13.72 8.19
N SER A 483 -16.95 -13.74 8.23
CA SER A 483 -17.77 -14.96 8.37
C SER A 483 -18.12 -15.63 7.04
N LEU A 484 -17.55 -15.18 5.92
CA LEU A 484 -17.85 -15.77 4.63
C LEU A 484 -17.21 -17.16 4.53
N GLU A 485 -18.06 -18.18 4.42
CA GLU A 485 -17.64 -19.56 4.20
C GLU A 485 -17.79 -19.94 2.72
N CYS A 486 -16.71 -20.47 2.16
CA CYS A 486 -16.66 -20.98 0.80
C CYS A 486 -16.74 -22.50 0.87
N SER A 487 -17.86 -23.08 0.44
CA SER A 487 -18.04 -24.54 0.36
C SER A 487 -17.66 -25.05 -1.03
N HIS A 488 -17.50 -26.37 -1.17
CA HIS A 488 -17.35 -27.01 -2.48
C HIS A 488 -18.55 -26.76 -3.41
N ASP A 489 -19.75 -26.60 -2.84
CA ASP A 489 -20.98 -26.32 -3.59
C ASP A 489 -21.10 -24.84 -4.02
N TYR A 490 -20.37 -23.94 -3.35
CA TYR A 490 -20.33 -22.50 -3.63
C TYR A 490 -18.88 -22.00 -3.65
N PRO A 491 -18.11 -22.33 -4.71
CA PRO A 491 -16.71 -21.94 -4.79
C PRO A 491 -16.61 -20.42 -4.91
N CYS A 492 -15.98 -19.79 -3.92
CA CYS A 492 -15.70 -18.37 -3.99
C CYS A 492 -14.61 -18.08 -5.02
N GLN A 493 -14.95 -17.36 -6.09
CA GLN A 493 -13.94 -16.87 -7.02
C GLN A 493 -13.07 -15.81 -6.32
N GLY A 494 -11.75 -15.99 -6.34
CA GLY A 494 -10.79 -15.01 -5.81
C GLY A 494 -10.49 -15.10 -4.29
N PHE A 495 -11.34 -15.73 -3.49
CA PHE A 495 -11.04 -16.06 -2.10
C PHE A 495 -10.30 -17.41 -2.00
N ASN A 496 -9.13 -17.40 -1.36
CA ASN A 496 -8.28 -18.57 -1.19
C ASN A 496 -7.73 -18.62 0.25
N ARG A 497 -7.06 -19.72 0.61
CA ARG A 497 -6.33 -19.84 1.90
C ARG A 497 -5.37 -18.67 2.16
N HIS A 498 -4.86 -18.02 1.13
CA HIS A 498 -3.93 -16.89 1.22
C HIS A 498 -4.56 -15.51 0.94
N ALA A 499 -5.86 -15.46 0.59
CA ALA A 499 -6.58 -14.23 0.28
C ALA A 499 -8.01 -14.31 0.84
N HIS A 500 -8.19 -13.86 2.08
CA HIS A 500 -9.48 -13.86 2.79
C HIS A 500 -9.50 -12.83 3.93
N PHE A 501 -10.70 -12.52 4.46
CA PHE A 501 -10.94 -11.49 5.48
C PHE A 501 -11.20 -12.06 6.90
N ARG A 502 -10.68 -13.25 7.22
CA ARG A 502 -10.82 -13.85 8.58
C ARG A 502 -9.84 -13.24 9.57
N ASP A 503 -8.60 -13.08 9.14
CA ASP A 503 -7.51 -12.53 9.94
C ASP A 503 -7.03 -11.18 9.40
N PHE A 504 -6.60 -10.30 10.29
CA PHE A 504 -6.09 -8.97 9.94
C PHE A 504 -4.90 -9.00 8.97
N GLY A 505 -3.93 -9.91 9.19
CA GLY A 505 -2.76 -10.01 8.32
C GLY A 505 -3.12 -10.41 6.89
N THR A 506 -4.01 -11.40 6.73
CA THR A 506 -4.47 -11.84 5.41
C THR A 506 -5.39 -10.81 4.76
N ALA A 507 -6.22 -10.11 5.53
CA ALA A 507 -7.04 -9.00 5.04
C ALA A 507 -6.17 -7.87 4.45
N MET A 508 -5.08 -7.50 5.14
CA MET A 508 -4.11 -6.51 4.67
C MET A 508 -3.46 -6.93 3.35
N LEU A 509 -3.04 -8.20 3.23
CA LEU A 509 -2.47 -8.75 1.99
C LEU A 509 -3.49 -8.81 0.86
N THR A 510 -4.75 -9.14 1.18
CA THR A 510 -5.86 -9.20 0.21
C THR A 510 -6.17 -7.81 -0.34
N LEU A 511 -6.18 -6.78 0.51
CA LEU A 511 -6.33 -5.40 0.06
C LEU A 511 -5.12 -4.89 -0.72
N PHE A 512 -3.91 -5.31 -0.35
CA PHE A 512 -2.72 -5.01 -1.15
C PHE A 512 -2.85 -5.59 -2.56
N ARG A 513 -3.33 -6.84 -2.69
CA ARG A 513 -3.62 -7.48 -3.97
C ARG A 513 -4.68 -6.70 -4.78
N ILE A 514 -5.77 -6.28 -4.13
CA ILE A 514 -6.81 -5.45 -4.75
C ILE A 514 -6.23 -4.10 -5.21
N ALA A 515 -5.38 -3.47 -4.42
CA ALA A 515 -4.76 -2.19 -4.75
C ALA A 515 -3.77 -2.28 -5.91
N THR A 516 -3.15 -3.45 -6.13
CA THR A 516 -2.38 -3.72 -7.36
C THR A 516 -3.25 -3.97 -8.59
N GLY A 517 -4.57 -4.02 -8.44
CA GLY A 517 -5.52 -4.33 -9.51
C GLY A 517 -5.56 -5.82 -9.88
N ASP A 518 -5.02 -6.70 -9.05
CA ASP A 518 -4.95 -8.14 -9.33
C ASP A 518 -6.20 -8.86 -8.79
N ASN A 519 -6.98 -9.44 -9.70
CA ASN A 519 -8.13 -10.32 -9.40
C ASN A 519 -9.09 -9.74 -8.35
N TRP A 520 -9.26 -8.42 -8.35
CA TRP A 520 -10.23 -7.72 -7.49
C TRP A 520 -11.65 -8.03 -7.94
N ASN A 521 -11.83 -8.27 -9.23
CA ASN A 521 -13.09 -8.70 -9.83
C ASN A 521 -13.62 -10.01 -9.19
N GLY A 522 -12.75 -11.02 -9.04
CA GLY A 522 -13.11 -12.27 -8.40
C GLY A 522 -13.67 -12.05 -6.99
N ILE A 523 -12.98 -11.24 -6.19
CA ILE A 523 -13.40 -10.90 -4.82
C ILE A 523 -14.75 -10.17 -4.82
N LEU A 524 -14.98 -9.24 -5.77
CA LEU A 524 -16.26 -8.55 -5.91
C LEU A 524 -17.41 -9.51 -6.19
N LYS A 525 -17.20 -10.52 -7.06
CA LYS A 525 -18.20 -11.52 -7.46
C LYS A 525 -18.75 -12.38 -6.31
N VAL A 526 -18.13 -12.35 -5.14
CA VAL A 526 -18.56 -13.16 -3.98
C VAL A 526 -19.28 -12.32 -2.91
N GLY A 527 -19.01 -11.02 -2.81
CA GLY A 527 -19.48 -10.15 -1.72
C GLY A 527 -21.00 -10.07 -1.48
N PRO A 528 -21.85 -9.86 -2.51
CA PRO A 528 -23.29 -9.64 -2.32
C PRO A 528 -24.18 -10.88 -2.45
N THR A 529 -23.67 -12.04 -2.89
CA THR A 529 -24.51 -13.23 -3.10
C THR A 529 -24.85 -13.98 -1.80
N ASN A 530 -24.01 -13.88 -0.77
CA ASN A 530 -24.18 -14.62 0.49
C ASN A 530 -24.55 -13.76 1.69
N THR A 531 -24.66 -12.43 1.54
CA THR A 531 -25.06 -11.51 2.63
C THR A 531 -26.57 -11.34 2.76
N VAL A 532 -27.37 -11.87 1.82
CA VAL A 532 -28.84 -11.79 1.84
C VAL A 532 -29.49 -13.01 2.50
N THR A 533 -28.72 -14.06 2.81
CA THR A 533 -29.23 -15.32 3.38
C THR A 533 -28.76 -15.64 4.81
N LEU A 534 -28.35 -14.63 5.60
CA LEU A 534 -28.11 -14.76 7.05
C LEU A 534 -28.71 -13.62 7.89
#